data_AF-A0A6A4ZJV8-F1
#
_entry.id   AF-A0A6A4ZJV8-F1
#
_cell.length_a   1.000
_cell.length_b   1.000
_cell.length_c   1.000
_cell.angle_alpha   90.00
_cell.angle_beta   90.00
_cell.angle_gamma   90.00
#
_symmetry.space_group_name_H-M   'P 1'
#
loop_
_entity.id
_entity.type
_entity.pdbx_description
1 polymer ?
#
loop_
_entity_poly.entity_id
_entity_poly.type
_entity_poly.pdbx_seq_one_letter_code
_entity_poly.pdbx_strand_id
1 'polypeptide(L)'
;MMQHPGVISAAVLVKDNNHLVGYFSPENVNVQELQKTVADQLPYYMVPAVWVGLNDMPQNTGGKIDKNALQALDVIVEVTTLETEIEKTMAKIWAEVLNVDVNAIGRNTSFFALGGDSISVIKVMAACKNVGLAIRASTFLQEPVLSRVASIVSEPVETSWPRVSLPAAVSQSIADEWSTTLRLDDYVVYPVTPLQGGMIFATVNNRASYMNQVTLHFTEAFDANQLISAFQTVVERHEILRTSFVTTTSGIFQIIRQDINGLVVPTVPAASIEDFLKTDRSRGFEIGDQYFVRLTI
;
A
#
# COMPACT_ATOMS: atom_id res chain seq x y z
N MET A 1 -24.31 -13.56 10.10
CA MET A 1 -25.55 -14.19 9.59
C MET A 1 -26.35 -14.81 10.72
N MET A 2 -25.83 -15.82 11.44
CA MET A 2 -26.55 -16.51 12.53
C MET A 2 -26.98 -15.62 13.72
N GLN A 3 -26.46 -14.39 13.83
CA GLN A 3 -26.91 -13.44 14.86
C GLN A 3 -28.19 -12.68 14.46
N HIS A 4 -28.64 -12.77 13.21
CA HIS A 4 -29.91 -12.19 12.79
C HIS A 4 -31.07 -13.05 13.31
N PRO A 5 -32.07 -12.48 14.00
CA PRO A 5 -33.10 -13.26 14.71
C PRO A 5 -33.98 -14.12 13.79
N GLY A 6 -34.12 -13.73 12.52
CA GLY A 6 -34.87 -14.50 11.53
C GLY A 6 -34.11 -15.69 10.91
N VAL A 7 -32.78 -15.79 11.09
CA VAL A 7 -31.97 -16.82 10.42
C VAL A 7 -31.86 -18.08 11.30
N ILE A 8 -32.29 -19.22 10.78
CA ILE A 8 -32.22 -20.53 11.44
C ILE A 8 -30.91 -21.25 11.09
N SER A 9 -30.48 -21.15 9.83
CA SER A 9 -29.24 -21.75 9.35
C SER A 9 -28.56 -20.84 8.32
N ALA A 10 -27.22 -20.84 8.32
CA ALA A 10 -26.44 -20.06 7.39
C ALA A 10 -25.13 -20.77 7.00
N ALA A 11 -24.70 -20.55 5.76
CA ALA A 11 -23.41 -20.97 5.25
C ALA A 11 -22.86 -19.90 4.31
N VAL A 12 -21.53 -19.78 4.22
CA VAL A 12 -20.87 -18.90 3.24
C VAL A 12 -19.88 -19.73 2.46
N LEU A 13 -19.90 -19.60 1.13
CA LEU A 13 -18.95 -20.23 0.21
C LEU A 13 -18.36 -19.19 -0.73
N VAL A 14 -17.15 -19.46 -1.22
CA VAL A 14 -16.55 -18.69 -2.32
C VAL A 14 -16.97 -19.36 -3.63
N LYS A 15 -17.61 -18.60 -4.53
CA LYS A 15 -17.88 -18.98 -5.91
C LYS A 15 -17.02 -18.19 -6.88
N ASP A 16 -16.66 -18.82 -7.99
CA ASP A 16 -15.86 -18.25 -9.08
C ASP A 16 -14.57 -17.56 -8.60
N ASN A 17 -13.94 -18.15 -7.57
CA ASN A 17 -12.73 -17.70 -6.89
C ASN A 17 -12.72 -16.30 -6.26
N ASN A 18 -13.76 -15.48 -6.44
CA ASN A 18 -13.78 -14.10 -5.95
C ASN A 18 -15.05 -13.73 -5.16
N HIS A 19 -16.16 -14.46 -5.30
CA HIS A 19 -17.43 -14.01 -4.74
C HIS A 19 -17.81 -14.79 -3.49
N LEU A 20 -17.93 -14.10 -2.35
CA LEU A 20 -18.59 -14.65 -1.18
C LEU A 20 -20.09 -14.72 -1.43
N VAL A 21 -20.65 -15.95 -1.40
CA VAL A 21 -22.09 -16.22 -1.49
C VAL A 21 -22.57 -16.70 -0.13
N GLY A 22 -23.48 -15.94 0.47
CA GLY A 22 -24.12 -16.23 1.74
C GLY A 22 -25.45 -16.94 1.54
N TYR A 23 -25.53 -18.19 1.93
CA TYR A 23 -26.76 -18.98 1.96
C TYR A 23 -27.41 -18.86 3.33
N PHE A 24 -28.72 -18.65 3.37
CA PHE A 24 -29.48 -18.58 4.62
C PHE A 24 -30.82 -19.30 4.48
N SER A 25 -31.36 -19.77 5.60
CA SER A 25 -32.72 -20.32 5.70
C SER A 25 -33.38 -19.80 6.98
N PRO A 26 -34.70 -19.53 6.97
CA PRO A 26 -35.63 -19.68 5.84
C PRO A 26 -35.50 -18.59 4.77
N GLU A 27 -35.98 -18.83 3.54
CA GLU A 27 -35.81 -17.92 2.40
C GLU A 27 -36.52 -16.57 2.55
N ASN A 28 -37.54 -16.50 3.42
CA ASN A 28 -38.33 -15.30 3.67
C ASN A 28 -37.66 -14.30 4.63
N VAL A 29 -36.44 -14.56 5.10
CA VAL A 29 -35.67 -13.59 5.90
C VAL A 29 -35.46 -12.31 5.09
N ASN A 30 -35.68 -11.16 5.73
CA ASN A 30 -35.41 -9.86 5.15
C ASN A 30 -33.90 -9.71 4.87
N VAL A 31 -33.53 -9.74 3.58
CA VAL A 31 -32.12 -9.70 3.15
C VAL A 31 -31.45 -8.39 3.53
N GLN A 32 -32.17 -7.26 3.48
CA GLN A 32 -31.62 -5.95 3.82
C GLN A 32 -31.26 -5.84 5.30
N GLU A 33 -32.11 -6.36 6.19
CA GLU A 33 -31.84 -6.42 7.64
C GLU A 33 -30.70 -7.38 7.97
N LEU A 34 -30.65 -8.52 7.27
CA LEU A 34 -29.57 -9.49 7.39
C LEU A 34 -28.22 -8.89 6.96
N GLN A 35 -28.18 -8.21 5.80
CA GLN A 35 -27.00 -7.52 5.30
C GLN A 35 -26.49 -6.48 6.32
N LYS A 36 -27.39 -5.66 6.86
CA LYS A 36 -27.05 -4.68 7.90
C LYS A 36 -26.43 -5.34 9.13
N THR A 37 -27.07 -6.41 9.63
CA THR A 37 -26.58 -7.16 10.79
C THR A 37 -25.17 -7.73 10.57
N VAL A 38 -24.86 -8.18 9.35
CA VAL A 38 -23.53 -8.69 9.01
C VAL A 38 -22.51 -7.56 8.85
N ALA A 39 -22.89 -6.47 8.18
CA ALA A 39 -22.03 -5.31 7.98
C ALA A 39 -21.66 -4.58 9.29
N ASP A 40 -22.55 -4.58 10.28
CA ASP A 40 -22.30 -3.98 11.59
C ASP A 40 -21.23 -4.73 12.42
N GLN A 41 -20.91 -5.98 12.04
CA GLN A 41 -20.02 -6.86 12.81
C GLN A 41 -18.76 -7.27 12.06
N LEU A 42 -18.76 -7.16 10.74
CA LEU A 42 -17.68 -7.64 9.89
C LEU A 42 -17.14 -6.51 9.01
N PRO A 43 -15.82 -6.51 8.76
CA PRO A 43 -15.25 -5.69 7.69
C PRO A 43 -15.94 -5.98 6.36
N TYR A 44 -16.08 -4.95 5.51
CA TYR A 44 -16.83 -5.03 4.26
C TYR A 44 -16.39 -6.17 3.32
N TYR A 45 -15.11 -6.53 3.31
CA TYR A 45 -14.57 -7.64 2.50
C TYR A 45 -14.99 -9.04 2.98
N MET A 46 -15.52 -9.17 4.20
CA MET A 46 -16.06 -10.43 4.73
C MET A 46 -17.59 -10.53 4.54
N VAL A 47 -18.23 -9.47 4.03
CA VAL A 47 -19.67 -9.45 3.77
C VAL A 47 -19.93 -10.13 2.43
N PRO A 48 -20.83 -11.15 2.36
CA PRO A 48 -21.19 -11.76 1.10
C PRO A 48 -21.69 -10.76 0.06
N ALA A 49 -21.24 -10.91 -1.18
CA ALA A 49 -21.70 -10.11 -2.31
C ALA A 49 -23.06 -10.61 -2.81
N VAL A 50 -23.34 -11.90 -2.65
CA VAL A 50 -24.60 -12.54 -3.06
C VAL A 50 -25.25 -13.24 -1.88
N TRP A 51 -26.56 -13.12 -1.79
CA TRP A 51 -27.37 -13.63 -0.69
C TRP A 51 -28.44 -14.55 -1.25
N VAL A 52 -28.40 -15.83 -0.88
CA VAL A 52 -29.30 -16.86 -1.40
C VAL A 52 -30.16 -17.39 -0.26
N GLY A 53 -31.45 -17.06 -0.31
CA GLY A 53 -32.45 -17.63 0.59
C GLY A 53 -32.81 -19.05 0.15
N LEU A 54 -32.85 -19.97 1.10
CA LEU A 54 -33.26 -21.36 0.90
C LEU A 54 -34.41 -21.69 1.86
N ASN A 55 -35.40 -22.44 1.39
CA ASN A 55 -36.44 -22.99 2.25
C ASN A 55 -35.81 -23.78 3.41
N ASP A 56 -34.95 -24.74 3.08
CA ASP A 56 -34.17 -25.53 4.03
C ASP A 56 -32.70 -25.61 3.60
N MET A 57 -31.78 -25.58 4.57
CA MET A 57 -30.35 -25.73 4.31
C MET A 57 -30.04 -27.20 3.97
N PRO A 58 -29.41 -27.52 2.82
CA PRO A 58 -29.09 -28.89 2.45
C PRO A 58 -28.12 -29.52 3.44
N GLN A 59 -28.40 -30.76 3.85
CA GLN A 59 -27.58 -31.53 4.77
C GLN A 59 -27.09 -32.82 4.11
N ASN A 60 -25.86 -33.23 4.44
CA ASN A 60 -25.35 -34.52 4.03
C ASN A 60 -25.93 -35.64 4.90
N THR A 61 -25.60 -36.90 4.58
CA THR A 61 -26.05 -38.08 5.33
C THR A 61 -25.67 -38.08 6.82
N GLY A 62 -24.73 -37.24 7.24
CA GLY A 62 -24.34 -37.03 8.64
C GLY A 62 -25.00 -35.83 9.32
N GLY A 63 -25.99 -35.18 8.71
CA GLY A 63 -26.71 -34.04 9.27
C GLY A 63 -25.92 -32.73 9.29
N LYS A 64 -24.73 -32.68 8.65
CA LYS A 64 -23.95 -31.44 8.48
C LYS A 64 -24.35 -30.75 7.19
N ILE A 65 -24.15 -29.43 7.10
CA ILE A 65 -24.38 -28.66 5.87
C ILE A 65 -23.61 -29.28 4.70
N ASP A 66 -24.34 -29.59 3.62
CA ASP A 66 -23.76 -30.16 2.40
C ASP A 66 -23.18 -29.06 1.51
N LYS A 67 -21.87 -28.85 1.62
CA LYS A 67 -21.14 -27.86 0.81
C LYS A 67 -21.17 -28.20 -0.68
N ASN A 68 -21.20 -29.48 -1.06
CA ASN A 68 -21.22 -29.88 -2.47
C ASN A 68 -22.57 -29.55 -3.10
N ALA A 69 -23.67 -29.79 -2.36
CA ALA A 69 -25.00 -29.39 -2.79
C ALA A 69 -25.10 -27.87 -2.99
N LEU A 70 -24.57 -27.07 -2.05
CA LEU A 70 -24.53 -25.61 -2.18
C LEU A 70 -23.63 -25.13 -3.34
N GLN A 71 -22.49 -25.81 -3.57
CA GLN A 71 -21.59 -25.49 -4.68
C GLN A 71 -22.29 -25.72 -6.03
N ALA A 72 -23.09 -26.78 -6.15
CA ALA A 72 -23.81 -27.16 -7.36
C ALA A 72 -25.03 -26.29 -7.68
N LEU A 73 -25.50 -25.44 -6.75
CA LEU A 73 -26.58 -24.50 -7.04
C LEU A 73 -26.11 -23.47 -8.09
N ASP A 74 -26.86 -23.30 -9.17
CA ASP A 74 -26.62 -22.21 -10.11
C ASP A 74 -27.02 -20.90 -9.45
N VAL A 75 -26.02 -20.16 -8.95
CA VAL A 75 -26.22 -18.84 -8.37
C VAL A 75 -25.83 -17.84 -9.44
N ILE A 76 -26.83 -17.30 -10.13
CA ILE A 76 -26.61 -16.19 -11.05
C ILE A 76 -26.33 -14.96 -10.20
N VAL A 77 -25.09 -14.48 -10.26
CA VAL A 77 -24.74 -13.16 -9.73
C VAL A 77 -25.35 -12.13 -10.68
N GLU A 78 -26.52 -11.59 -10.34
CA GLU A 78 -27.07 -10.47 -11.12
C GLU A 78 -26.18 -9.25 -10.95
N VAL A 79 -25.37 -8.98 -11.98
CA VAL A 79 -24.55 -7.77 -12.04
C VAL A 79 -25.48 -6.59 -12.30
N THR A 80 -25.65 -5.73 -11.29
CA THR A 80 -26.50 -4.55 -11.42
C THR A 80 -25.97 -3.61 -12.51
N THR A 81 -26.79 -3.28 -13.50
CA THR A 81 -26.41 -2.42 -14.64
C THR A 81 -25.92 -1.05 -14.19
N LEU A 82 -24.81 -0.61 -14.76
CA LEU A 82 -24.25 0.73 -14.57
C LEU A 82 -25.15 1.78 -15.23
N GLU A 83 -25.48 2.84 -14.50
CA GLU A 83 -26.43 3.88 -14.91
C GLU A 83 -25.73 5.16 -15.37
N THR A 84 -24.60 5.53 -14.75
CA THR A 84 -23.91 6.79 -15.06
C THR A 84 -22.62 6.58 -15.86
N GLU A 85 -22.19 7.60 -16.60
CA GLU A 85 -20.89 7.57 -17.30
C GLU A 85 -19.71 7.49 -16.34
N ILE A 86 -19.84 8.07 -15.14
CA ILE A 86 -18.83 7.96 -14.07
C ILE A 86 -18.76 6.51 -13.57
N GLU A 87 -19.89 5.85 -13.32
CA GLU A 87 -19.92 4.43 -12.94
C GLU A 87 -19.25 3.55 -14.01
N LYS A 88 -19.54 3.77 -15.29
CA LYS A 88 -18.90 3.05 -16.42
C LYS A 88 -17.40 3.29 -16.48
N THR A 89 -16.96 4.53 -16.25
CA THR A 89 -15.54 4.89 -16.24
C THR A 89 -14.82 4.25 -15.05
N MET A 90 -15.43 4.31 -13.87
CA MET A 90 -14.90 3.68 -12.66
C MET A 90 -14.81 2.16 -12.81
N ALA A 91 -15.82 1.50 -13.40
CA ALA A 91 -15.80 0.07 -13.65
C ALA A 91 -14.63 -0.34 -14.56
N LYS A 92 -14.36 0.42 -15.63
CA LYS A 92 -13.19 0.19 -16.50
C LYS A 92 -11.86 0.33 -15.73
N ILE A 93 -11.74 1.37 -14.90
CA ILE A 93 -10.54 1.58 -14.07
C ILE A 93 -10.35 0.44 -13.08
N TRP A 94 -11.43 -0.02 -12.42
CA TRP A 94 -11.37 -1.13 -11.48
C TRP A 94 -10.99 -2.44 -12.16
N ALA A 95 -11.59 -2.72 -13.33
CA ALA A 95 -11.28 -3.90 -14.13
C ALA A 95 -9.79 -3.96 -14.49
N GLU A 96 -9.21 -2.83 -14.92
CA GLU A 96 -7.79 -2.75 -15.25
C GLU A 96 -6.89 -2.91 -14.02
N VAL A 97 -7.18 -2.19 -12.92
CA VAL A 97 -6.34 -2.21 -11.71
C VAL A 97 -6.38 -3.56 -11.00
N LEU A 98 -7.54 -4.21 -10.97
CA LEU A 98 -7.75 -5.49 -10.30
C LEU A 98 -7.57 -6.69 -11.23
N ASN A 99 -7.36 -6.45 -12.53
CA ASN A 99 -7.23 -7.48 -13.55
C ASN A 99 -8.44 -8.46 -13.55
N VAL A 100 -9.65 -7.90 -13.60
CA VAL A 100 -10.93 -8.64 -13.65
C VAL A 100 -11.74 -8.24 -14.88
N ASP A 101 -12.71 -9.06 -15.27
CA ASP A 101 -13.64 -8.71 -16.34
C ASP A 101 -14.53 -7.53 -15.92
N VAL A 102 -14.59 -6.49 -16.77
CA VAL A 102 -15.45 -5.32 -16.55
C VAL A 102 -16.94 -5.70 -16.46
N ASN A 103 -17.37 -6.77 -17.12
CA ASN A 103 -18.75 -7.24 -17.09
C ASN A 103 -19.14 -7.86 -15.74
N ALA A 104 -18.16 -8.20 -14.89
CA ALA A 104 -18.40 -8.67 -13.53
C ALA A 104 -18.64 -7.50 -12.54
N ILE A 105 -18.49 -6.25 -13.00
CA ILE A 105 -18.56 -5.06 -12.14
C ILE A 105 -19.88 -4.33 -12.35
N GLY A 106 -20.74 -4.37 -11.34
CA GLY A 106 -22.02 -3.68 -11.28
C GLY A 106 -22.03 -2.57 -10.23
N ARG A 107 -23.15 -1.85 -10.16
CA ARG A 107 -23.31 -0.69 -9.26
C ARG A 107 -23.03 -1.00 -7.79
N ASN A 108 -23.42 -2.19 -7.35
CA ASN A 108 -23.30 -2.64 -5.97
C ASN A 108 -22.04 -3.48 -5.72
N THR A 109 -21.16 -3.61 -6.71
CA THR A 109 -19.94 -4.40 -6.58
C THR A 109 -18.99 -3.74 -5.59
N SER A 110 -18.56 -4.55 -4.62
CA SER A 110 -17.52 -4.24 -3.65
C SER A 110 -16.13 -4.27 -4.30
N PHE A 111 -15.33 -3.23 -4.11
CA PHE A 111 -13.93 -3.21 -4.55
C PHE A 111 -13.13 -4.35 -3.92
N PHE A 112 -13.38 -4.64 -2.64
CA PHE A 112 -12.65 -5.69 -1.92
C PHE A 112 -13.14 -7.09 -2.26
N ALA A 113 -14.41 -7.26 -2.66
CA ALA A 113 -14.88 -8.55 -3.18
C ALA A 113 -14.21 -8.91 -4.52
N LEU A 114 -13.71 -7.92 -5.25
CA LEU A 114 -12.91 -8.15 -6.45
C LEU A 114 -11.41 -8.39 -6.16
N GLY A 115 -11.03 -8.54 -4.88
CA GLY A 115 -9.63 -8.71 -4.46
C GLY A 115 -8.86 -7.40 -4.28
N GLY A 116 -9.53 -6.25 -4.30
CA GLY A 116 -8.91 -4.97 -4.00
C GLY A 116 -8.33 -4.88 -2.58
N ASP A 117 -7.34 -4.01 -2.42
CA ASP A 117 -6.73 -3.67 -1.14
C ASP A 117 -6.34 -2.18 -1.11
N SER A 118 -5.77 -1.71 0.00
CA SER A 118 -5.35 -0.31 0.15
C SER A 118 -4.33 0.13 -0.91
N ILE A 119 -3.49 -0.76 -1.43
CA ILE A 119 -2.50 -0.43 -2.48
C ILE A 119 -3.21 -0.27 -3.82
N SER A 120 -4.17 -1.14 -4.10
CA SER A 120 -5.01 -1.11 -5.30
C SER A 120 -5.88 0.14 -5.32
N VAL A 121 -6.36 0.63 -4.17
CA VAL A 121 -7.02 1.95 -4.09
C VAL A 121 -6.09 3.08 -4.56
N ILE A 122 -4.81 3.05 -4.18
CA ILE A 122 -3.83 4.06 -4.63
C ILE A 122 -3.64 4.00 -6.16
N LYS A 123 -3.59 2.79 -6.73
CA LYS A 123 -3.54 2.60 -8.19
C LYS A 123 -4.79 3.12 -8.88
N VAL A 124 -5.98 2.87 -8.33
CA VAL A 124 -7.25 3.43 -8.83
C VAL A 124 -7.20 4.95 -8.84
N MET A 125 -6.77 5.60 -7.75
CA MET A 125 -6.67 7.06 -7.69
C MET A 125 -5.72 7.62 -8.75
N ALA A 126 -4.58 6.96 -8.99
CA ALA A 126 -3.65 7.34 -10.05
C ALA A 126 -4.27 7.21 -11.45
N ALA A 127 -5.00 6.12 -11.72
CA ALA A 127 -5.72 5.93 -12.97
C ALA A 127 -6.86 6.94 -13.17
N CYS A 128 -7.63 7.25 -12.11
CA CYS A 128 -8.64 8.31 -12.11
C CYS A 128 -8.03 9.66 -12.52
N LYS A 129 -6.85 10.01 -11.95
CA LYS A 129 -6.17 11.26 -12.27
C LYS A 129 -5.82 11.37 -13.76
N ASN A 130 -5.45 10.28 -14.41
CA ASN A 130 -5.11 10.25 -15.84
C ASN A 130 -6.31 10.54 -16.75
N VAL A 131 -7.54 10.29 -16.26
CA VAL A 131 -8.79 10.58 -16.99
C VAL A 131 -9.50 11.82 -16.47
N GLY A 132 -8.80 12.67 -15.71
CA GLY A 132 -9.35 13.93 -15.20
C GLY A 132 -10.36 13.76 -14.07
N LEU A 133 -10.24 12.70 -13.28
CA LEU A 133 -11.07 12.43 -12.10
C LEU A 133 -10.21 12.44 -10.82
N ALA A 134 -10.79 12.87 -9.71
CA ALA A 134 -10.15 12.88 -8.40
C ALA A 134 -11.04 12.23 -7.32
N ILE A 135 -10.41 11.41 -6.49
CA ILE A 135 -11.05 10.72 -5.37
C ILE A 135 -10.04 10.68 -4.21
N ARG A 136 -10.50 10.88 -2.97
CA ARG A 136 -9.67 10.73 -1.78
C ARG A 136 -9.68 9.27 -1.31
N ALA A 137 -8.51 8.73 -0.96
CA ALA A 137 -8.41 7.37 -0.44
C ALA A 137 -9.30 7.14 0.79
N SER A 138 -9.34 8.11 1.69
CA SER A 138 -10.14 8.01 2.92
C SER A 138 -11.64 7.86 2.64
N THR A 139 -12.18 8.61 1.68
CA THR A 139 -13.60 8.51 1.31
C THR A 139 -13.89 7.26 0.47
N PHE A 140 -12.94 6.83 -0.37
CA PHE A 140 -13.06 5.56 -1.09
C PHE A 140 -13.17 4.38 -0.11
N LEU A 141 -12.30 4.34 0.90
CA LEU A 141 -12.21 3.22 1.85
C LEU A 141 -13.39 3.15 2.82
N GLN A 142 -14.11 4.25 3.03
CA GLN A 142 -15.31 4.27 3.88
C GLN A 142 -16.46 3.46 3.26
N GLU A 143 -16.68 3.62 1.95
CA GLU A 143 -17.77 2.96 1.23
C GLU A 143 -17.30 2.44 -0.14
N PRO A 144 -16.54 1.34 -0.19
CA PRO A 144 -15.88 0.85 -1.40
C PRO A 144 -16.84 0.04 -2.30
N VAL A 145 -18.01 0.61 -2.57
CA VAL A 145 -19.03 0.14 -3.51
C VAL A 145 -18.94 1.00 -4.76
N LEU A 146 -18.97 0.40 -5.96
CA LEU A 146 -18.78 1.14 -7.22
C LEU A 146 -19.65 2.41 -7.33
N SER A 147 -20.96 2.30 -7.11
CA SER A 147 -21.89 3.44 -7.21
C SER A 147 -21.61 4.54 -6.19
N ARG A 148 -21.20 4.17 -4.98
CA ARG A 148 -20.88 5.12 -3.90
C ARG A 148 -19.54 5.80 -4.14
N VAL A 149 -18.55 5.06 -4.62
CA VAL A 149 -17.28 5.63 -5.07
C VAL A 149 -17.51 6.56 -6.26
N ALA A 150 -18.35 6.17 -7.21
CA ALA A 150 -18.70 6.99 -8.37
C ALA A 150 -19.41 8.29 -7.97
N SER A 151 -20.24 8.29 -6.92
CA SER A 151 -20.97 9.49 -6.49
C SER A 151 -20.11 10.53 -5.77
N ILE A 152 -18.93 10.14 -5.27
CA ILE A 152 -17.98 11.04 -4.59
C ILE A 152 -16.81 11.48 -5.49
N VAL A 153 -16.81 11.07 -6.76
CA VAL A 153 -15.79 11.52 -7.72
C VAL A 153 -15.96 13.01 -7.98
N SER A 154 -14.86 13.74 -7.93
CA SER A 154 -14.82 15.16 -8.26
C SER A 154 -13.83 15.43 -9.39
N GLU A 155 -13.85 16.66 -9.89
CA GLU A 155 -12.77 17.15 -10.72
C GLU A 155 -11.48 17.32 -9.89
N PRO A 156 -10.29 17.12 -10.50
CA PRO A 156 -9.01 17.41 -9.86
C PRO A 156 -8.92 18.89 -9.51
N VAL A 157 -8.76 19.18 -8.22
CA VAL A 157 -8.35 20.52 -7.80
C VAL A 157 -6.85 20.64 -8.02
N GLU A 158 -6.42 21.70 -8.72
CA GLU A 158 -5.01 22.01 -8.90
C GLU A 158 -4.35 22.14 -7.52
N THR A 159 -3.50 21.18 -7.19
CA THR A 159 -2.84 21.16 -5.89
C THR A 159 -1.66 22.11 -5.96
N SER A 160 -1.84 23.32 -5.42
CA SER A 160 -0.73 24.24 -5.19
C SER A 160 0.09 23.70 -4.03
N TRP A 161 1.25 23.13 -4.33
CA TRP A 161 2.21 22.77 -3.29
C TRP A 161 2.82 24.05 -2.72
N PRO A 162 2.87 24.19 -1.39
CA PRO A 162 3.50 25.35 -0.78
C PRO A 162 4.97 25.41 -1.22
N ARG A 163 5.38 26.57 -1.74
CA ARG A 163 6.80 26.82 -2.02
C ARG A 163 7.53 26.98 -0.69
N VAL A 164 8.54 26.16 -0.47
CA VAL A 164 9.43 26.28 0.69
C VAL A 164 10.65 27.09 0.26
N SER A 165 10.91 28.19 0.95
CA SER A 165 12.16 28.95 0.82
C SER A 165 13.04 28.73 2.04
N LEU A 166 14.28 28.33 1.82
CA LEU A 166 15.26 28.20 2.90
C LEU A 166 15.87 29.58 3.21
N PRO A 167 15.90 30.03 4.48
CA PRO A 167 16.58 31.27 4.84
C PRO A 167 18.07 31.21 4.48
N ALA A 168 18.62 32.29 3.89
CA ALA A 168 20.02 32.33 3.45
C ALA A 168 21.02 32.01 4.57
N ALA A 169 20.73 32.40 5.81
CA ALA A 169 21.56 32.09 6.98
C ALA A 169 21.68 30.59 7.25
N VAL A 170 20.62 29.81 6.99
CA VAL A 170 20.64 28.36 7.15
C VAL A 170 21.48 27.73 6.05
N SER A 171 21.30 28.16 4.80
CA SER A 171 22.13 27.69 3.68
C SER A 171 23.62 27.95 3.93
N GLN A 172 23.96 29.14 4.46
CA GLN A 172 25.34 29.50 4.77
C GLN A 172 25.91 28.64 5.91
N SER A 173 25.18 28.46 7.01
CA SER A 173 25.61 27.57 8.11
C SER A 173 25.86 26.14 7.64
N ILE A 174 25.01 25.61 6.75
CA ILE A 174 25.23 24.28 6.16
C ILE A 174 26.49 24.25 5.30
N ALA A 175 26.69 25.26 4.46
CA ALA A 175 27.89 25.36 3.64
C ALA A 175 29.16 25.42 4.51
N ASP A 176 29.15 26.22 5.57
CA ASP A 176 30.32 26.41 6.44
C ASP A 176 30.63 25.17 7.29
N GLU A 177 29.60 24.52 7.85
CA GLU A 177 29.76 23.41 8.80
C GLU A 177 29.91 22.04 8.12
N TRP A 178 29.25 21.84 6.97
CA TRP A 178 29.06 20.50 6.40
C TRP A 178 29.67 20.28 5.03
N SER A 179 29.90 21.32 4.21
CA SER A 179 30.35 21.15 2.82
C SER A 179 31.63 20.30 2.68
N THR A 180 32.62 20.55 3.54
CA THR A 180 33.91 19.84 3.49
C THR A 180 33.77 18.40 3.98
N THR A 181 33.12 18.19 5.12
CA THR A 181 32.91 16.86 5.73
C THR A 181 32.13 15.94 4.79
N LEU A 182 31.07 16.49 4.19
CA LEU A 182 30.19 15.76 3.29
C LEU A 182 30.66 15.76 1.83
N ARG A 183 31.72 16.50 1.49
CA ARG A 183 32.21 16.68 0.11
C ARG A 183 31.06 17.11 -0.82
N LEU A 184 30.41 18.20 -0.47
CA LEU A 184 29.27 18.74 -1.22
C LEU A 184 29.75 19.69 -2.31
N ASP A 185 29.45 19.34 -3.56
CA ASP A 185 29.72 20.18 -4.73
C ASP A 185 28.40 20.78 -5.28
N ASP A 186 27.49 19.93 -5.77
CA ASP A 186 26.15 20.33 -6.24
C ASP A 186 25.07 19.67 -5.39
N TYR A 187 24.27 20.48 -4.70
CA TYR A 187 23.26 20.00 -3.76
C TYR A 187 22.10 20.98 -3.56
N VAL A 188 20.98 20.44 -3.11
CA VAL A 188 19.79 21.20 -2.70
C VAL A 188 19.47 20.87 -1.25
N VAL A 189 19.03 21.88 -0.51
CA VAL A 189 18.67 21.72 0.90
C VAL A 189 17.18 21.94 1.09
N TYR A 190 16.55 21.02 1.82
CA TYR A 190 15.17 21.15 2.29
C TYR A 190 15.10 20.95 3.81
N PRO A 191 14.08 21.52 4.49
CA PRO A 191 13.69 21.06 5.81
C PRO A 191 13.32 19.57 5.76
N VAL A 192 13.56 18.85 6.84
CA VAL A 192 13.03 17.49 6.97
C VAL A 192 11.52 17.51 7.15
N THR A 193 10.83 16.48 6.66
CA THR A 193 9.43 16.24 7.06
C THR A 193 9.35 15.93 8.56
N PRO A 194 8.20 16.14 9.23
CA PRO A 194 8.06 15.83 10.66
C PRO A 194 8.45 14.38 11.00
N LEU A 195 8.09 13.41 10.15
CA LEU A 195 8.44 12.00 10.35
C LEU A 195 9.95 11.77 10.20
N GLN A 196 10.58 12.32 9.17
CA GLN A 196 12.04 12.25 9.01
C GLN A 196 12.75 12.86 10.23
N GLY A 197 12.30 14.02 10.72
CA GLY A 197 12.86 14.66 11.91
C GLY A 197 12.77 13.76 13.16
N GLY A 198 11.61 13.12 13.38
CA GLY A 198 11.44 12.17 14.47
C GLY A 198 12.32 10.92 14.37
N MET A 199 12.45 10.35 13.16
CA MET A 199 13.31 9.20 12.92
C MET A 199 14.78 9.54 13.15
N ILE A 200 15.26 10.66 12.60
CA ILE A 200 16.64 11.13 12.76
C ILE A 200 16.95 11.47 14.22
N PHE A 201 16.03 12.11 14.94
CA PHE A 201 16.19 12.35 16.37
C PHE A 201 16.39 11.04 17.16
N ALA A 202 15.64 9.98 16.82
CA ALA A 202 15.83 8.67 17.44
C ALA A 202 17.18 8.05 17.07
N THR A 203 17.63 8.19 15.82
CA THR A 203 18.93 7.73 15.34
C THR A 203 20.11 8.43 16.05
N VAL A 204 19.99 9.72 16.35
CA VAL A 204 21.00 10.45 17.16
C VAL A 204 21.17 9.85 18.55
N ASN A 205 20.06 9.42 19.19
CA ASN A 205 20.11 8.78 20.50
C ASN A 205 20.60 7.32 20.43
N ASN A 206 20.27 6.61 19.35
CA ASN A 206 20.73 5.25 19.09
C ASN A 206 20.84 5.02 17.59
N ARG A 207 22.08 4.87 17.11
CA ARG A 207 22.44 4.76 15.68
C ARG A 207 21.78 3.60 14.94
N ALA A 208 21.32 2.58 15.66
CA ALA A 208 20.62 1.43 15.08
C ALA A 208 19.09 1.65 14.97
N SER A 209 18.56 2.75 15.51
CA SER A 209 17.13 3.07 15.44
C SER A 209 16.69 3.26 14.00
N TYR A 210 15.55 2.66 13.65
CA TYR A 210 14.97 2.70 12.30
C TYR A 210 15.89 2.20 11.17
N MET A 211 16.95 1.47 11.52
CA MET A 211 17.82 0.83 10.53
C MET A 211 17.18 -0.44 10.00
N ASN A 212 17.08 -0.53 8.67
CA ASN A 212 16.65 -1.74 7.98
C ASN A 212 17.87 -2.43 7.33
N GLN A 213 17.94 -3.75 7.46
CA GLN A 213 18.97 -4.58 6.83
C GLN A 213 18.24 -5.65 6.01
N VAL A 214 18.54 -5.70 4.71
CA VAL A 214 17.98 -6.68 3.78
C VAL A 214 19.13 -7.53 3.27
N THR A 215 19.04 -8.86 3.44
CA THR A 215 20.02 -9.80 2.93
C THR A 215 19.53 -10.46 1.65
N LEU A 216 20.41 -10.54 0.66
CA LEU A 216 20.19 -11.26 -0.59
C LEU A 216 21.19 -12.41 -0.65
N HIS A 217 20.68 -13.62 -0.79
CA HIS A 217 21.51 -14.82 -0.90
C HIS A 217 21.52 -15.29 -2.36
N PHE A 218 22.71 -15.38 -2.95
CA PHE A 218 22.91 -15.85 -4.32
C PHE A 218 23.46 -17.28 -4.28
N THR A 219 22.75 -18.22 -4.91
CA THR A 219 23.10 -19.65 -4.93
C THR A 219 23.88 -20.08 -6.17
N GLU A 220 24.02 -19.17 -7.14
CA GLU A 220 24.70 -19.40 -8.42
C GLU A 220 25.83 -18.40 -8.62
N ALA A 221 26.58 -18.56 -9.71
CA ALA A 221 27.59 -17.59 -10.12
C ALA A 221 26.95 -16.20 -10.23
N PHE A 222 27.45 -15.26 -9.43
CA PHE A 222 26.93 -13.92 -9.30
C PHE A 222 28.01 -12.91 -9.71
N ASP A 223 27.64 -11.95 -10.55
CA ASP A 223 28.52 -10.85 -10.94
C ASP A 223 28.36 -9.68 -9.95
N ALA A 224 29.31 -9.58 -9.03
CA ALA A 224 29.38 -8.50 -8.05
C ALA A 224 29.43 -7.12 -8.70
N ASN A 225 30.13 -6.97 -9.83
CA ASN A 225 30.23 -5.67 -10.51
C ASN A 225 28.90 -5.26 -11.12
N GLN A 226 28.13 -6.22 -11.62
CA GLN A 226 26.80 -5.94 -12.15
C GLN A 226 25.84 -5.47 -11.06
N LEU A 227 25.87 -6.08 -9.86
CA LEU A 227 25.06 -5.60 -8.74
C LEU A 227 25.50 -4.22 -8.25
N ILE A 228 26.81 -3.97 -8.15
CA ILE A 228 27.34 -2.67 -7.75
C ILE A 228 26.85 -1.59 -8.73
N SER A 229 26.96 -1.86 -10.03
CA SER A 229 26.48 -0.94 -11.07
C SER A 229 24.97 -0.72 -10.99
N ALA A 230 24.18 -1.77 -10.81
CA ALA A 230 22.74 -1.67 -10.65
C ALA A 230 22.35 -0.85 -9.39
N PHE A 231 23.04 -1.07 -8.27
CA PHE A 231 22.84 -0.31 -7.04
C PHE A 231 23.16 1.17 -7.24
N GLN A 232 24.28 1.49 -7.88
CA GLN A 232 24.65 2.87 -8.23
C GLN A 232 23.59 3.55 -9.10
N THR A 233 23.07 2.87 -10.12
CA THR A 233 21.98 3.39 -10.96
C THR A 233 20.71 3.69 -10.15
N VAL A 234 20.36 2.83 -9.20
CA VAL A 234 19.19 3.05 -8.32
C VAL A 234 19.43 4.25 -7.40
N VAL A 235 20.62 4.40 -6.81
CA VAL A 235 20.97 5.54 -5.95
C VAL A 235 20.95 6.86 -6.75
N GLU A 236 21.50 6.87 -7.96
CA GLU A 236 21.52 8.04 -8.83
C GLU A 236 20.09 8.48 -9.23
N ARG A 237 19.24 7.51 -9.58
CA ARG A 237 17.85 7.75 -9.99
C ARG A 237 16.96 8.30 -8.88
N HIS A 238 17.20 7.94 -7.62
CA HIS A 238 16.27 8.22 -6.52
C HIS A 238 16.89 9.16 -5.48
N GLU A 239 16.41 10.41 -5.44
CA GLU A 239 16.93 11.49 -4.57
C GLU A 239 17.12 11.07 -3.12
N ILE A 240 16.15 10.36 -2.54
CA ILE A 240 16.20 9.94 -1.14
C ILE A 240 17.39 9.03 -0.80
N LEU A 241 17.91 8.28 -1.79
CA LEU A 241 19.08 7.41 -1.60
C LEU A 241 20.40 8.18 -1.66
N ARG A 242 20.38 9.40 -2.18
CA ARG A 242 21.51 10.37 -2.19
C ARG A 242 21.28 11.54 -1.23
N THR A 243 20.39 11.35 -0.25
CA THR A 243 20.11 12.32 0.80
C THR A 243 20.99 12.08 2.04
N SER A 244 21.66 13.13 2.50
CA SER A 244 22.29 13.21 3.82
C SER A 244 21.41 14.02 4.78
N PHE A 245 21.53 13.77 6.09
CA PHE A 245 20.87 14.57 7.12
C PHE A 245 21.90 15.32 7.95
N VAL A 246 21.67 16.62 8.14
CA VAL A 246 22.56 17.51 8.90
C VAL A 246 21.78 18.27 9.96
N THR A 247 22.51 18.75 10.97
CA THR A 247 21.98 19.64 12.01
C THR A 247 22.61 21.01 11.89
N THR A 248 21.81 22.05 12.11
CA THR A 248 22.28 23.40 12.38
C THR A 248 21.63 23.91 13.67
N THR A 249 21.99 25.12 14.10
CA THR A 249 21.29 25.82 15.20
C THR A 249 19.79 26.02 14.96
N SER A 250 19.35 25.96 13.69
CA SER A 250 17.95 26.16 13.29
C SER A 250 17.15 24.85 13.17
N GLY A 251 17.80 23.68 13.33
CA GLY A 251 17.13 22.38 13.29
C GLY A 251 17.81 21.36 12.38
N ILE A 252 17.04 20.37 11.93
CA ILE A 252 17.51 19.27 11.08
C ILE A 252 17.10 19.53 9.63
N PHE A 253 18.04 19.34 8.71
CA PHE A 253 17.84 19.54 7.28
C PHE A 253 18.24 18.29 6.49
N GLN A 254 17.60 18.10 5.35
CA GLN A 254 17.98 17.10 4.36
C GLN A 254 18.76 17.79 3.24
N ILE A 255 19.92 17.23 2.90
CA ILE A 255 20.77 17.65 1.80
C ILE A 255 20.65 16.60 0.70
N ILE A 256 20.13 16.99 -0.44
CA ILE A 256 19.99 16.14 -1.62
C ILE A 256 21.16 16.47 -2.56
N ARG A 257 22.12 15.56 -2.68
CA ARG A 257 23.28 15.69 -3.57
C ARG A 257 22.86 15.44 -5.00
N GLN A 258 23.28 16.24 -5.98
CA GLN A 258 22.94 15.97 -7.39
C GLN A 258 23.81 14.90 -8.05
N ASP A 259 24.93 14.54 -7.42
CA ASP A 259 25.80 13.44 -7.83
C ASP A 259 25.83 12.29 -6.80
N ILE A 260 26.52 11.20 -7.14
CA ILE A 260 26.77 10.04 -6.26
C ILE A 260 28.25 9.91 -5.87
N ASN A 261 28.98 11.02 -5.82
CA ASN A 261 30.41 11.01 -5.53
C ASN A 261 30.70 10.39 -4.16
N GLY A 262 31.72 9.53 -4.10
CA GLY A 262 32.15 8.88 -2.85
C GLY A 262 31.28 7.69 -2.39
N LEU A 263 30.31 7.23 -3.18
CA LEU A 263 29.57 6.00 -2.87
C LEU A 263 30.48 4.77 -3.03
N VAL A 264 30.85 4.15 -1.90
CA VAL A 264 31.71 2.96 -1.86
C VAL A 264 30.87 1.72 -1.54
N VAL A 265 31.05 0.66 -2.33
CA VAL A 265 30.51 -0.67 -2.03
C VAL A 265 31.67 -1.60 -1.66
N PRO A 266 31.95 -1.81 -0.36
CA PRO A 266 33.03 -2.69 0.06
C PRO A 266 32.65 -4.16 -0.10
N THR A 267 33.66 -4.99 -0.35
CA THR A 267 33.59 -6.44 -0.15
C THR A 267 34.24 -6.77 1.19
N VAL A 268 33.49 -7.34 2.13
CA VAL A 268 33.92 -7.53 3.52
C VAL A 268 33.92 -9.01 3.89
N PRO A 269 35.08 -9.60 4.25
CA PRO A 269 35.10 -10.95 4.80
C PRO A 269 34.48 -10.96 6.20
N ALA A 270 33.56 -11.89 6.45
CA ALA A 270 32.94 -12.11 7.75
C ALA A 270 32.85 -13.61 8.07
N ALA A 271 32.87 -13.97 9.35
CA ALA A 271 32.74 -15.35 9.80
C ALA A 271 31.36 -15.94 9.44
N SER A 272 30.32 -15.11 9.50
CA SER A 272 28.97 -15.43 9.07
C SER A 272 28.23 -14.15 8.68
N ILE A 273 27.12 -14.30 7.92
CA ILE A 273 26.22 -13.17 7.62
C ILE A 273 25.63 -12.59 8.91
N GLU A 274 25.32 -13.43 9.91
CA GLU A 274 24.77 -12.96 11.18
C GLU A 274 25.76 -12.05 11.95
N ASP A 275 27.04 -12.43 11.97
CA ASP A 275 28.09 -11.63 12.62
C ASP A 275 28.33 -10.31 11.90
N PHE A 276 28.30 -10.33 10.56
CA PHE A 276 28.35 -9.12 9.76
C PHE A 276 27.16 -8.20 10.07
N LEU A 277 25.94 -8.73 10.06
CA LEU A 277 24.72 -7.95 10.33
C LEU A 277 24.73 -7.32 11.72
N LYS A 278 25.19 -8.05 12.75
CA LYS A 278 25.36 -7.51 14.12
C LYS A 278 26.37 -6.37 14.14
N THR A 279 27.51 -6.54 13.48
CA THR A 279 28.57 -5.54 13.41
C THR A 279 28.08 -4.29 12.66
N ASP A 280 27.47 -4.45 11.50
CA ASP A 280 26.93 -3.35 10.69
C ASP A 280 25.79 -2.61 11.41
N ARG A 281 24.91 -3.33 12.14
CA ARG A 281 23.87 -2.73 12.97
C ARG A 281 24.45 -1.91 14.11
N SER A 282 25.54 -2.36 14.73
CA SER A 282 26.24 -1.63 15.79
C SER A 282 26.91 -0.35 15.28
N ARG A 283 27.42 -0.37 14.03
CA ARG A 283 27.90 0.84 13.33
C ARG A 283 26.76 1.84 13.14
N GLY A 284 25.59 1.34 12.75
CA GLY A 284 24.38 2.16 12.57
C GLY A 284 24.56 3.23 11.48
N PHE A 285 23.77 4.31 11.60
CA PHE A 285 23.94 5.56 10.85
C PHE A 285 24.05 6.74 11.81
N GLU A 286 24.69 7.82 11.38
CA GLU A 286 24.81 9.07 12.14
C GLU A 286 24.56 10.32 11.30
N ILE A 287 24.23 11.43 11.97
CA ILE A 287 24.17 12.75 11.33
C ILE A 287 25.51 13.04 10.68
N GLY A 288 25.48 13.49 9.42
CA GLY A 288 26.69 13.71 8.64
C GLY A 288 27.20 12.48 7.89
N ASP A 289 26.50 11.35 7.91
CA ASP A 289 26.77 10.28 6.94
C ASP A 289 26.47 10.78 5.52
N GLN A 290 27.38 10.47 4.57
CA GLN A 290 27.22 10.87 3.17
C GLN A 290 25.99 10.23 2.53
N TYR A 291 25.72 8.97 2.87
CA TYR A 291 24.59 8.20 2.37
C TYR A 291 23.94 7.45 3.52
N PHE A 292 22.62 7.57 3.64
CA PHE A 292 21.81 6.79 4.59
C PHE A 292 21.38 5.43 3.97
N VAL A 293 22.21 4.92 3.05
CA VAL A 293 22.08 3.61 2.40
C VAL A 293 23.47 3.05 2.18
N ARG A 294 23.63 1.73 2.38
CA ARG A 294 24.89 1.01 2.19
C ARG A 294 24.60 -0.31 1.50
N LEU A 295 25.41 -0.65 0.50
CA LEU A 295 25.53 -2.00 -0.03
C LEU A 295 26.87 -2.55 0.45
N THR A 296 26.90 -3.81 0.86
CA THR A 296 28.15 -4.53 1.19
C THR A 296 28.03 -5.93 0.64
N ILE A 297 29.13 -6.42 0.08
CA ILE A 297 29.24 -7.76 -0.51
C ILE A 297 30.07 -8.64 0.43
#